data_AF-N8WT90-F1
#
_entry.id   AF-N8WT90-F1
#
_cell.length_a   1.000
_cell.length_b   1.000
_cell.length_c   1.000
_cell.angle_alpha   90.00
_cell.angle_beta   90.00
_cell.angle_gamma   90.00
#
_symmetry.space_group_name_H-M   'P 1'
#
loop_
_entity.id
_entity.type
_entity.pdbx_description
1 polymer ?
#
loop_
_entity_poly.entity_id
_entity_poly.type
_entity_poly.pdbx_seq_one_letter_code
_entity_poly.pdbx_strand_id
1 'polypeptide(L)'
;MKMVAQPQTVFFHNTQLSIVEYNNQPYVPMKLVVEGMGLDWKSQHRKLASNPRWGMVKMTIPSSGGVQEMLCIPLRKLFGWFNSISANKVKPECKEAVSNTKKNVMMCYGITGQAN
;
A
#
# COMPACT_ATOMS: atom_id res chain seq x y z
N MET A 1 -8.89 -16.47 -19.73
CA MET A 1 -9.36 -16.48 -18.33
C MET A 1 -8.97 -15.14 -17.70
N LYS A 2 -9.90 -14.20 -17.52
CA LYS A 2 -9.59 -12.93 -16.81
C LYS A 2 -9.53 -13.27 -15.32
N MET A 3 -8.31 -13.39 -14.78
CA MET A 3 -8.11 -13.69 -13.37
C MET A 3 -8.32 -12.40 -12.57
N VAL A 4 -9.36 -12.41 -11.75
CA VAL A 4 -9.84 -11.26 -11.01
C VAL A 4 -9.16 -11.26 -9.65
N ALA A 5 -8.39 -10.22 -9.36
CA ALA A 5 -7.67 -10.13 -8.09
C ALA A 5 -8.66 -9.72 -6.97
N GLN A 6 -8.64 -10.43 -5.84
CA GLN A 6 -9.59 -10.20 -4.74
C GLN A 6 -9.08 -9.13 -3.78
N PRO A 7 -9.84 -8.04 -3.54
CA PRO A 7 -9.46 -7.01 -2.60
C PRO A 7 -9.75 -7.46 -1.16
N GLN A 8 -8.71 -7.67 -0.36
CA GLN A 8 -8.83 -7.82 1.10
C GLN A 8 -8.69 -6.44 1.74
N THR A 9 -9.57 -6.12 2.68
CA THR A 9 -9.48 -4.88 3.46
C THR A 9 -8.83 -5.16 4.82
N VAL A 10 -7.76 -4.44 5.12
CA VAL A 10 -7.16 -4.38 6.46
C VAL A 10 -7.19 -2.94 6.96
N PHE A 11 -7.49 -2.76 8.24
CA PHE A 11 -7.42 -1.45 8.87
C PHE A 11 -6.01 -1.20 9.39
N PHE A 12 -5.40 -0.10 8.94
CA PHE A 12 -4.11 0.37 9.43
C PHE A 12 -4.27 1.78 10.00
N HIS A 13 -4.23 1.90 11.33
CA HIS A 13 -4.36 3.17 12.07
C HIS A 13 -5.48 4.07 11.51
N ASN A 14 -6.70 3.53 11.49
CA ASN A 14 -7.91 4.19 10.97
C ASN A 14 -7.93 4.46 9.45
N THR A 15 -6.94 3.97 8.71
CA THR A 15 -6.95 3.98 7.24
C THR A 15 -7.25 2.58 6.71
N GLN A 16 -8.21 2.50 5.79
CA GLN A 16 -8.53 1.25 5.10
C GLN A 16 -7.44 0.96 4.04
N LEU A 17 -6.66 -0.09 4.25
CA LEU A 17 -5.72 -0.61 3.26
C LEU A 17 -6.40 -1.72 2.47
N SER A 18 -6.51 -1.55 1.16
CA SER A 18 -6.85 -2.64 0.26
C SER A 18 -5.57 -3.40 -0.11
N ILE A 19 -5.56 -4.72 0.06
CA ILE A 19 -4.53 -5.62 -0.46
C ILE A 19 -5.16 -6.38 -1.61
N VAL A 20 -4.36 -6.62 -2.63
CA VAL A 20 -4.73 -7.41 -3.80
C VAL A 20 -3.70 -8.51 -3.97
N GLU A 21 -4.16 -9.76 -4.00
CA GLU A 21 -3.28 -10.89 -4.26
C GLU A 21 -3.14 -11.13 -5.77
N TYR A 22 -1.89 -11.21 -6.24
CA TYR A 22 -1.55 -11.47 -7.64
C TYR A 22 -0.28 -12.34 -7.70
N ASN A 23 -0.35 -13.46 -8.42
CA ASN A 23 0.76 -14.44 -8.55
C ASN A 23 1.35 -14.87 -7.20
N ASN A 24 0.49 -15.24 -6.23
CA ASN A 24 0.87 -15.62 -4.87
C ASN A 24 1.71 -14.54 -4.14
N GLN A 25 1.55 -13.27 -4.54
CA GLN A 25 2.18 -12.14 -3.89
C GLN A 25 1.15 -11.07 -3.55
N PRO A 26 1.16 -10.52 -2.33
CA PRO A 26 0.30 -9.40 -1.97
C PRO A 26 0.82 -8.09 -2.53
N TYR A 27 -0.08 -7.31 -3.11
CA TYR A 27 0.15 -5.98 -3.66
C TYR A 27 -0.80 -4.96 -3.02
N VAL A 28 -0.38 -3.70 -3.01
CA VAL A 28 -1.11 -2.61 -2.36
C VAL A 28 -1.40 -1.52 -3.40
N PRO A 29 -2.68 -1.16 -3.66
CA PRO A 29 -3.05 -0.06 -4.52
C PRO A 29 -2.64 1.28 -3.88
N MET A 30 -1.66 1.94 -4.47
CA MET A 30 -1.00 3.07 -3.82
C MET A 30 -1.84 4.33 -3.76
N LYS A 31 -2.78 4.52 -4.70
CA LYS A 31 -3.64 5.70 -4.72
C LYS A 31 -4.48 5.79 -3.45
N LEU A 32 -5.10 4.68 -3.04
CA LEU A 32 -5.93 4.60 -1.82
C LEU A 32 -5.11 4.90 -0.57
N VAL A 33 -3.89 4.37 -0.46
CA VAL A 33 -2.99 4.62 0.67
C VAL A 33 -2.58 6.09 0.74
N VAL A 34 -2.16 6.64 -0.40
CA VAL A 34 -1.68 8.03 -0.49
C VAL A 34 -2.80 9.01 -0.13
N GLU A 35 -3.98 8.84 -0.71
CA GLU A 35 -5.14 9.69 -0.44
C GLU A 35 -5.64 9.52 1.00
N GLY A 36 -5.66 8.29 1.52
CA GLY A 36 -6.02 7.99 2.91
C GLY A 36 -5.12 8.72 3.92
N MET A 37 -3.82 8.80 3.64
CA MET A 37 -2.84 9.54 4.46
C MET A 37 -2.91 11.08 4.28
N GLY A 38 -3.76 11.58 3.39
CA GLY A 38 -3.87 13.00 3.04
C GLY A 38 -2.70 13.54 2.21
N LEU A 39 -2.01 12.68 1.47
CA LEU A 39 -0.91 13.05 0.58
C LEU A 39 -1.42 13.30 -0.83
N ASP A 40 -0.74 14.16 -1.59
CA ASP A 40 -1.05 14.37 -3.01
C ASP A 40 -0.65 13.16 -3.86
N TRP A 41 -1.63 12.53 -4.49
CA TRP A 41 -1.42 11.39 -5.40
C TRP A 41 -0.47 11.71 -6.54
N LYS A 42 -0.62 12.86 -7.20
CA LYS A 42 0.16 13.19 -8.41
C LYS A 42 1.66 13.26 -8.10
N SER A 43 2.02 13.81 -6.95
CA SER A 43 3.39 13.90 -6.46
C SER A 43 3.96 12.55 -6.05
N GLN A 44 3.20 11.73 -5.32
CA GLN A 44 3.66 10.39 -4.90
C GLN A 44 3.77 9.42 -6.08
N HIS A 45 2.82 9.48 -7.01
CA HIS A 45 2.87 8.72 -8.25
C HIS A 45 4.17 8.99 -9.02
N ARG A 46 4.57 10.27 -9.16
CA ARG A 46 5.84 10.62 -9.82
C ARG A 46 7.06 9.99 -9.13
N LYS A 47 7.10 9.97 -7.80
CA LYS A 47 8.19 9.36 -7.02
C LYS A 47 8.24 7.83 -7.13
N LEU A 48 7.06 7.21 -7.21
CA LEU A 48 6.94 5.77 -7.41
C LEU A 48 7.37 5.39 -8.83
N ALA A 49 6.90 6.13 -9.83
CA ALA A 49 7.23 5.93 -11.24
C ALA A 49 8.70 6.23 -11.58
N SER A 50 9.32 7.20 -10.89
CA SER A 50 10.71 7.60 -11.16
C SER A 50 11.75 6.62 -10.60
N ASN A 51 11.36 5.64 -9.79
CA ASN A 51 12.30 4.71 -9.17
C ASN A 51 11.83 3.24 -9.30
N PRO A 52 12.49 2.43 -10.15
CA PRO A 52 12.08 1.05 -10.39
C PRO A 52 12.19 0.15 -9.16
N ARG A 53 12.90 0.56 -8.09
CA ARG A 53 13.02 -0.22 -6.84
C ARG A 53 11.68 -0.54 -6.18
N TRP A 54 10.65 0.25 -6.49
CA TRP A 54 9.30 0.07 -5.97
C TRP A 54 8.54 -1.06 -6.65
N GLY A 55 8.99 -1.52 -7.82
CA GLY A 55 8.35 -2.61 -8.55
C GLY A 55 6.88 -2.35 -8.87
N MET A 56 6.57 -1.13 -9.32
CA MET A 56 5.20 -0.71 -9.58
C MET A 56 4.58 -1.52 -10.73
N VAL A 57 3.38 -2.02 -10.52
CA VAL A 57 2.60 -2.80 -11.51
C VAL A 57 1.24 -2.15 -11.67
N LYS A 58 0.76 -2.02 -12.92
CA LYS A 58 -0.64 -1.68 -13.19
C LYS A 58 -1.47 -2.95 -13.08
N MET A 59 -2.43 -2.96 -12.17
CA MET A 59 -3.35 -4.08 -11.99
C MET A 59 -4.78 -3.64 -12.23
N THR A 60 -5.52 -4.52 -12.89
CA THR A 60 -6.93 -4.36 -13.18
C THR A 60 -7.73 -4.97 -12.03
N ILE A 61 -8.31 -4.13 -11.18
CA ILE A 61 -9.02 -4.54 -9.97
C ILE A 61 -10.53 -4.30 -10.17
N PRO A 62 -11.39 -5.29 -9.94
CA PRO A 62 -12.83 -5.07 -9.92
C PRO A 62 -13.20 -4.17 -8.75
N SER A 63 -14.05 -3.17 -8.99
CA SER A 63 -14.63 -2.33 -7.94
C SER A 63 -16.15 -2.28 -8.12
N SER A 64 -16.86 -1.75 -7.12
CA SER A 64 -18.30 -1.51 -7.20
C SER A 64 -18.70 -0.61 -8.37
N GLY A 65 -17.80 0.29 -8.80
CA GLY A 65 -17.97 1.15 -9.97
C GLY A 65 -17.49 0.53 -11.29
N GLY A 66 -17.19 -0.77 -11.31
CA GLY A 66 -16.63 -1.47 -12.46
C GLY A 66 -15.12 -1.70 -12.36
N VAL A 67 -14.55 -2.16 -13.46
CA VAL A 67 -13.13 -2.53 -13.52
C VAL A 67 -12.27 -1.28 -13.51
N GLN A 68 -11.37 -1.15 -12.54
CA GLN A 68 -10.47 -0.01 -12.40
C GLN A 68 -9.01 -0.44 -12.54
N GLU A 69 -8.24 0.31 -13.31
CA GLU A 69 -6.78 0.16 -13.31
C GLU A 69 -6.18 0.92 -12.13
N MET A 70 -5.44 0.21 -11.28
CA MET A 70 -4.74 0.81 -10.16
C MET A 70 -3.25 0.52 -10.25
N LEU A 71 -2.46 1.48 -9.77
CA LEU A 71 -1.02 1.31 -9.60
C LEU A 71 -0.74 0.72 -8.24
N CYS A 72 -0.08 -0.43 -8.25
CA CYS A 72 0.18 -1.20 -7.07
C CYS A 72 1.68 -1.44 -6.89
N ILE A 73 2.11 -1.59 -5.64
CA ILE A 73 3.46 -2.05 -5.30
C ILE A 73 3.37 -3.34 -4.48
N PRO A 74 4.40 -4.20 -4.49
CA PRO A 74 4.44 -5.34 -3.59
C PRO A 74 4.38 -4.88 -2.13
N LEU A 75 3.56 -5.54 -1.32
CA LEU A 75 3.38 -5.20 0.09
C LEU A 75 4.71 -5.09 0.85
N ARG A 76 5.66 -6.00 0.59
CA ARG A 76 7.01 -5.98 1.19
C ARG A 76 7.77 -4.67 0.99
N LYS A 77 7.41 -3.89 -0.05
CA LYS A 77 8.02 -2.58 -0.37
C LYS A 77 7.28 -1.40 0.26
N LEU A 78 6.06 -1.60 0.77
CA LEU A 78 5.23 -0.55 1.36
C LEU A 78 5.93 0.16 2.52
N PHE A 79 6.59 -0.60 3.40
CA PHE A 79 7.38 -0.04 4.50
C PHE A 79 8.53 0.85 4.06
N GLY A 80 9.28 0.40 3.05
CA GLY A 80 10.34 1.21 2.48
C GLY A 80 9.79 2.53 1.94
N TRP A 81 8.57 2.51 1.40
CA TRP A 81 7.88 3.70 0.92
C TRP A 81 7.44 4.61 2.07
N PHE A 82 6.86 4.07 3.14
CA PHE A 82 6.53 4.86 4.34
C PHE A 82 7.75 5.60 4.89
N ASN A 83 8.91 4.95 4.97
CA ASN A 83 10.16 5.56 5.42
C ASN A 83 10.66 6.70 4.49
N SER A 84 10.17 6.78 3.25
CA SER A 84 10.53 7.85 2.31
C SER A 84 9.63 9.09 2.43
N ILE A 85 8.56 9.02 3.23
CA ILE A 85 7.61 10.10 3.42
C ILE A 85 8.09 10.96 4.59
N SER A 86 8.12 12.27 4.39
CA SER A 86 8.37 13.20 5.50
C SER A 86 7.15 13.24 6.43
N ALA A 87 7.37 13.03 7.72
CA ALA A 87 6.33 13.13 8.75
C ALA A 87 5.62 14.50 8.75
N ASN A 88 6.25 15.55 8.23
CA ASN A 88 5.63 16.88 8.13
C ASN A 88 4.59 17.00 7.00
N LYS A 89 4.52 16.01 6.10
CA LYS A 89 3.63 16.02 4.93
C LYS A 89 2.41 15.12 5.09
N VAL A 90 2.32 14.35 6.17
CA VAL A 90 1.14 13.52 6.49
C VAL A 90 0.23 14.25 7.47
N LYS A 91 -1.06 13.92 7.45
CA LYS A 91 -2.02 14.45 8.43
C LYS A 91 -1.53 14.18 9.86
N PRO A 92 -1.83 15.06 10.84
CA PRO A 92 -1.38 14.91 12.23
C PRO A 92 -1.72 13.54 12.82
N GLU A 93 -2.93 13.06 12.56
CA GLU A 93 -3.45 11.73 12.91
C GLU A 93 -2.64 10.55 12.33
N CYS A 94 -1.93 10.75 11.20
CA CYS A 94 -1.10 9.74 10.56
C CYS A 94 0.39 9.84 10.95
N LYS A 95 0.82 10.89 11.65
CA LYS A 95 2.24 11.12 11.99
C LYS A 95 2.79 10.05 12.93
N GLU A 96 2.02 9.70 13.96
CA GLU A 96 2.39 8.63 14.89
C GLU A 96 2.48 7.28 14.18
N ALA A 97 1.59 7.01 13.23
CA ALA A 97 1.61 5.77 12.44
C ALA A 97 2.87 5.63 11.58
N VAL A 98 3.35 6.72 10.96
CA VAL A 98 4.61 6.75 10.17
C VAL A 98 5.84 6.62 11.08
N SER A 99 5.77 7.12 12.31
CA SER A 99 6.86 6.97 13.30
C SER A 99 6.90 5.56 13.92
N ASN A 100 5.73 4.99 14.21
CA ASN A 100 5.56 3.70 14.90
C ASN A 100 5.47 2.48 13.95
N THR A 101 5.58 2.70 12.63
CA THR A 101 5.49 1.64 11.59
C THR A 101 6.52 0.53 11.77
N LYS A 102 7.58 0.76 12.58
CA LYS A 102 8.66 -0.18 12.88
C LYS A 102 8.18 -1.49 13.55
N LYS A 103 6.99 -1.56 14.15
CA LYS A 103 6.54 -2.75 14.91
C LYS A 103 5.25 -3.43 14.41
N ASN A 104 4.26 -2.72 13.87
CA ASN A 104 2.88 -3.26 13.80
C ASN A 104 2.42 -3.90 12.49
N VAL A 105 2.97 -3.53 11.34
CA VAL A 105 2.46 -4.08 10.06
C VAL A 105 2.91 -5.53 9.86
N MET A 106 4.03 -5.99 10.45
CA MET A 106 4.42 -7.41 10.38
C MET A 106 3.40 -8.32 11.11
N MET A 107 2.79 -7.84 12.21
CA MET A 107 1.78 -8.61 12.96
C MET A 107 0.42 -8.69 12.25
N CYS A 108 0.05 -7.69 11.44
CA CYS A 108 -1.26 -7.65 10.78
C CYS A 108 -1.42 -8.66 9.62
N TYR A 109 -0.33 -9.27 9.14
CA TYR A 109 -0.35 -10.21 8.02
C TYR A 109 -0.26 -11.68 8.42
N GLY A 110 -0.24 -12.01 9.73
CA GLY A 110 -0.06 -13.41 10.16
C GLY A 110 1.27 -14.04 9.70
N ILE A 111 2.21 -13.24 9.21
CA ILE A 111 3.60 -13.64 9.02
C ILE A 111 4.29 -13.45 10.37
N THR A 112 3.93 -14.29 11.34
CA THR A 112 4.89 -14.61 12.38
C THR A 112 6.05 -15.26 11.65
N GLY A 113 7.13 -14.51 11.43
CA GLY A 113 8.41 -15.13 11.15
C GLY A 113 8.73 -16.02 12.34
N GLN A 114 8.41 -17.30 12.24
CA GLN A 114 9.24 -18.31 12.87
C GLN A 114 10.56 -18.26 12.12
N ALA A 115 11.46 -17.40 12.60
CA ALA A 115 12.86 -17.73 12.54
C ALA A 115 13.04 -18.95 13.45
N ASN A 116 13.12 -20.13 12.84
CA ASN A 116 13.88 -21.23 13.42
C ASN A 116 15.37 -20.91 13.26
#